data_AF-A0A558NKZ8-F1
#
_entry.id   AF-A0A558NKZ8-F1
#
_cell.length_a   1.000
_cell.length_b   1.000
_cell.length_c   1.000
_cell.angle_alpha   90.00
_cell.angle_beta   90.00
_cell.angle_gamma   90.00
#
_symmetry.space_group_name_H-M   'P 1'
#
loop_
_entity.id
_entity.type
_entity.pdbx_description
1 polymer ?
#
loop_
_entity_poly.entity_id
_entity_poly.type
_entity_poly.pdbx_seq_one_letter_code
_entity_poly.pdbx_strand_id
1 'polypeptide(L)'
;MNILILTTNPKLYAAKGELNATLAALTEGFARRQGHSVQVRNLAAIKAVGGWNIEEEIEHLHWADAIVYHFPIWWFGAPALLKEYFDEVLQHRKTFFITDIYGEGGQLGGKAFMLVVTSNMKASDLSACPVLENYQHIDDVLVQPILTNRYLGLREQWPTFHADNVIAGDTSHLEQNFIAHLQQVIPAATQAIK
;
A
#
# COMPACT_ATOMS: atom_id res chain seq x y z
N MET A 1 -9.49 -14.89 1.65
CA MET A 1 -8.13 -14.54 2.10
C MET A 1 -8.24 -13.42 3.12
N ASN A 2 -7.18 -13.23 3.91
CA ASN A 2 -7.01 -12.16 4.87
C ASN A 2 -6.30 -10.99 4.18
N ILE A 3 -6.90 -9.81 4.20
CA ILE A 3 -6.34 -8.60 3.59
C ILE A 3 -6.06 -7.58 4.69
N LEU A 4 -4.80 -7.17 4.80
CA LEU A 4 -4.38 -6.07 5.66
C LEU A 4 -4.33 -4.78 4.84
N ILE A 5 -5.02 -3.75 5.29
CA ILE A 5 -4.97 -2.42 4.69
C ILE A 5 -4.16 -1.52 5.62
N LEU A 6 -3.01 -1.04 5.14
CA LEU A 6 -2.16 -0.08 5.84
C LEU A 6 -2.37 1.30 5.22
N THR A 7 -2.83 2.26 6.03
CA THR A 7 -3.01 3.65 5.57
C THR A 7 -2.21 4.61 6.42
N THR A 8 -1.57 5.59 5.77
CA THR A 8 -0.75 6.58 6.45
C THR A 8 -1.51 7.87 6.76
N ASN A 9 -2.61 8.16 6.04
CA ASN A 9 -3.44 9.38 6.12
C ASN A 9 -2.79 10.63 6.74
N PRO A 10 -1.58 11.05 6.30
CA PRO A 10 -0.87 12.10 7.01
C PRO A 10 -1.43 13.46 6.58
N LYS A 11 -1.70 14.34 7.54
CA LYS A 11 -2.08 15.73 7.26
C LYS A 11 -0.82 16.56 7.09
N LEU A 12 -0.63 17.18 5.92
CA LEU A 12 0.54 18.04 5.66
C LEU A 12 0.19 19.16 4.67
N TYR A 13 0.41 20.41 5.09
CA TYR A 13 0.09 21.61 4.31
C TYR A 13 -1.35 21.59 3.75
N ALA A 14 -1.53 21.66 2.43
CA ALA A 14 -2.83 21.61 1.76
C ALA A 14 -3.41 20.17 1.66
N ALA A 15 -2.62 19.12 1.93
CA ALA A 15 -3.09 17.75 1.90
C ALA A 15 -3.88 17.43 3.17
N LYS A 16 -5.21 17.38 3.05
CA LYS A 16 -6.13 17.07 4.16
C LYS A 16 -6.16 15.58 4.57
N GLY A 17 -5.56 14.71 3.77
CA GLY A 17 -5.55 13.25 3.98
C GLY A 17 -6.85 12.53 3.60
N GLU A 18 -7.90 13.28 3.24
CA GLU A 18 -9.25 12.76 3.01
C GLU A 18 -9.32 11.74 1.86
N LEU A 19 -8.60 11.97 0.75
CA LEU A 19 -8.65 11.06 -0.40
C LEU A 19 -8.08 9.67 -0.09
N ASN A 20 -6.95 9.58 0.62
CA ASN A 20 -6.37 8.28 1.00
C ASN A 20 -7.28 7.52 1.95
N ALA A 21 -7.97 8.23 2.85
CA ALA A 21 -8.96 7.63 3.74
C ALA A 21 -10.17 7.10 2.95
N THR A 22 -10.68 7.87 1.98
CA THR A 22 -11.77 7.43 1.10
C THR A 22 -11.39 6.21 0.27
N LEU A 23 -10.21 6.20 -0.36
CA LEU A 23 -9.74 5.05 -1.14
C LEU A 23 -9.51 3.81 -0.24
N ALA A 24 -9.00 3.99 0.98
CA ALA A 24 -8.87 2.88 1.93
C ALA A 24 -10.24 2.30 2.31
N ALA A 25 -11.23 3.15 2.57
CA ALA A 25 -12.60 2.72 2.88
C ALA A 25 -13.27 2.01 1.69
N LEU A 26 -13.02 2.46 0.45
CA LEU A 26 -13.49 1.79 -0.76
C LEU A 26 -12.86 0.40 -0.91
N THR A 27 -11.55 0.28 -0.64
CA THR A 27 -10.83 -1.00 -0.65
C THR A 27 -11.39 -1.96 0.39
N GLU A 28 -11.58 -1.51 1.62
CA GLU A 28 -12.17 -2.30 2.70
C GLU A 28 -13.57 -2.78 2.30
N GLY A 29 -14.43 -1.86 1.89
CA GLY A 29 -15.81 -2.18 1.51
C GLY A 29 -15.87 -3.16 0.34
N PHE A 30 -15.00 -2.99 -0.66
CA PHE A 30 -14.91 -3.90 -1.81
C PHE A 30 -14.46 -5.29 -1.39
N ALA A 31 -13.33 -5.39 -0.68
CA ALA A 31 -12.77 -6.67 -0.23
C ALA A 31 -13.73 -7.45 0.67
N ARG A 32 -14.42 -6.76 1.60
CA ARG A 32 -15.45 -7.38 2.45
C ARG A 32 -16.63 -7.90 1.63
N ARG A 33 -17.11 -7.14 0.62
CA ARG A 33 -18.17 -7.60 -0.30
C ARG A 33 -17.75 -8.82 -1.12
N GLN A 34 -16.46 -8.94 -1.45
CA GLN A 34 -15.90 -10.13 -2.08
C GLN A 34 -15.71 -11.32 -1.13
N GLY A 35 -16.11 -11.19 0.14
CA GLY A 35 -16.05 -12.28 1.13
C GLY A 35 -14.68 -12.46 1.77
N HIS A 36 -13.81 -11.46 1.74
CA HIS A 36 -12.52 -11.49 2.43
C HIS A 36 -12.61 -10.98 3.87
N SER A 37 -11.72 -11.51 4.72
CA SER A 37 -11.48 -10.95 6.05
C SER A 37 -10.56 -9.74 5.90
N VAL A 38 -10.92 -8.61 6.50
CA VAL A 38 -10.16 -7.35 6.36
C VAL A 38 -9.83 -6.77 7.72
N GLN A 39 -8.56 -6.38 7.89
CA GLN A 39 -8.08 -5.55 8.99
C GLN A 39 -7.51 -4.25 8.42
N VAL A 40 -7.75 -3.13 9.10
CA VAL A 40 -7.29 -1.80 8.67
C VAL A 40 -6.44 -1.19 9.78
N ARG A 41 -5.23 -0.74 9.46
CA ARG A 41 -4.36 0.00 10.38
C ARG A 41 -4.12 1.40 9.82
N ASN A 42 -4.59 2.41 10.54
CA ASN A 42 -4.31 3.81 10.23
C ASN A 42 -3.11 4.28 11.05
N LEU A 43 -1.93 4.27 10.44
CA LEU A 43 -0.66 4.54 11.09
C LEU A 43 -0.61 5.95 11.69
N ALA A 44 -1.20 6.96 11.04
CA ALA A 44 -1.23 8.31 11.61
C ALA A 44 -2.13 8.40 12.84
N ALA A 45 -3.29 7.75 12.81
CA ALA A 45 -4.19 7.72 13.96
C ALA A 45 -3.55 6.97 15.14
N ILE A 46 -2.91 5.82 14.88
CA ILE A 46 -2.20 5.04 15.88
C ILE A 46 -1.03 5.85 16.47
N LYS A 47 -0.23 6.51 15.63
CA LYS A 47 0.88 7.36 16.09
C LYS A 47 0.40 8.52 16.97
N ALA A 48 -0.75 9.11 16.66
CA ALA A 48 -1.31 10.22 17.43
C ALA A 48 -1.74 9.85 18.86
N VAL A 49 -1.99 8.57 19.15
CA VAL A 49 -2.47 8.10 20.47
C VAL A 49 -1.42 7.29 21.24
N GLY A 50 -0.14 7.41 20.88
CA GLY A 50 0.96 6.78 21.60
C GLY A 50 1.82 5.84 20.76
N GLY A 51 1.51 5.67 19.47
CA GLY A 51 2.26 4.75 18.60
C GLY A 51 1.66 3.34 18.58
N TRP A 52 2.25 2.50 17.74
CA TRP A 52 1.86 1.10 17.57
C TRP A 52 2.61 0.21 18.55
N ASN A 53 1.98 -0.90 18.93
CA ASN A 53 2.70 -2.00 19.55
C ASN A 53 3.39 -2.82 18.44
N ILE A 54 4.71 -2.95 18.51
CA ILE A 54 5.50 -3.61 17.47
C ILE A 54 5.07 -5.07 17.26
N GLU A 55 4.84 -5.83 18.33
CA GLU A 55 4.48 -7.25 18.19
C GLU A 55 3.08 -7.41 17.59
N GLU A 56 2.12 -6.56 17.99
CA GLU A 56 0.77 -6.54 17.40
C GLU A 56 0.82 -6.26 15.90
N GLU A 57 1.64 -5.31 15.47
CA GLU A 57 1.81 -5.00 14.04
C GLU A 57 2.46 -6.17 13.28
N ILE A 58 3.44 -6.85 13.87
CA ILE A 58 4.04 -8.05 13.29
C ILE A 58 2.99 -9.17 13.16
N GLU A 59 2.11 -9.35 14.14
CA GLU A 59 1.01 -10.31 14.07
C GLU A 59 0.03 -9.98 12.94
N HIS A 60 -0.30 -8.70 12.74
CA HIS A 60 -1.10 -8.25 11.60
C HIS A 60 -0.45 -8.57 10.25
N LEU A 61 0.87 -8.35 10.13
CA LEU A 61 1.62 -8.68 8.91
C LEU A 61 1.62 -10.19 8.63
N HIS A 62 1.76 -11.04 9.66
CA HIS A 62 1.72 -12.50 9.51
C HIS A 62 0.31 -13.05 9.24
N TRP A 63 -0.72 -12.37 9.75
CA TRP A 63 -2.11 -12.74 9.51
C TRP A 63 -2.54 -12.55 8.06
N ALA A 64 -1.93 -11.60 7.35
CA ALA A 64 -2.33 -11.17 6.02
C ALA A 64 -1.85 -12.12 4.91
N ASP A 65 -2.77 -12.50 4.01
CA ASP A 65 -2.44 -13.14 2.73
C ASP A 65 -2.02 -12.10 1.68
N ALA A 66 -2.57 -10.88 1.78
CA ALA A 66 -2.26 -9.73 0.95
C ALA A 66 -2.23 -8.43 1.76
N ILE A 67 -1.31 -7.52 1.42
CA ILE A 67 -1.21 -6.20 2.05
C ILE A 67 -1.48 -5.09 1.03
N VAL A 68 -2.43 -4.21 1.32
CA VAL A 68 -2.74 -3.03 0.50
C VAL A 68 -2.30 -1.76 1.21
N TYR A 69 -1.40 -1.02 0.59
CA TYR A 69 -0.85 0.22 1.12
C TYR A 69 -1.55 1.43 0.51
N HIS A 70 -2.14 2.28 1.34
CA HIS A 70 -2.69 3.58 0.94
C HIS A 70 -1.81 4.73 1.45
N PHE A 71 -1.20 5.48 0.55
CA PHE A 71 -0.40 6.64 0.94
C PHE A 71 -0.26 7.70 -0.16
N PRO A 72 -0.11 8.98 0.20
CA PRO A 72 0.28 10.00 -0.76
C PRO A 72 1.76 9.87 -1.14
N ILE A 73 2.09 10.14 -2.41
CA ILE A 73 3.49 10.30 -2.83
C ILE A 73 3.98 11.66 -2.38
N TRP A 74 4.93 11.68 -1.46
CA TRP A 74 5.61 12.89 -1.01
C TRP A 74 7.09 12.78 -1.35
N TRP A 75 7.62 13.80 -2.03
CA TRP A 75 9.01 13.82 -2.48
C TRP A 75 9.41 12.51 -3.20
N PHE A 76 8.60 12.09 -4.17
CA PHE A 76 8.84 10.90 -4.99
C PHE A 76 8.92 9.58 -4.20
N GLY A 77 8.36 9.53 -2.99
CA GLY A 77 8.34 8.32 -2.18
C GLY A 77 7.15 8.23 -1.24
N ALA A 78 7.18 7.19 -0.39
CA ALA A 78 6.23 7.06 0.70
C ALA A 78 6.45 8.14 1.78
N PRO A 79 5.42 8.54 2.53
CA PRO A 79 5.57 9.46 3.64
C PRO A 79 6.54 8.92 4.70
N ALA A 80 7.24 9.82 5.39
CA ALA A 80 8.18 9.46 6.46
C ALA A 80 7.58 8.49 7.49
N LEU A 81 6.28 8.66 7.81
CA LEU A 81 5.56 7.78 8.72
C LEU A 81 5.53 6.30 8.28
N LEU A 82 5.39 6.02 6.98
CA LEU A 82 5.42 4.63 6.50
C LEU A 82 6.83 4.05 6.61
N LYS A 83 7.84 4.88 6.35
CA LYS A 83 9.24 4.47 6.49
C LYS A 83 9.60 4.22 7.95
N GLU A 84 9.12 5.06 8.87
CA GLU A 84 9.25 4.87 10.32
C GLU A 84 8.60 3.56 10.75
N TYR A 85 7.38 3.27 10.29
CA TYR A 85 6.72 1.99 10.55
C TYR A 85 7.56 0.81 10.04
N PHE A 86 8.10 0.89 8.83
CA PHE A 86 8.99 -0.15 8.31
C PHE A 86 10.24 -0.32 9.17
N ASP A 87 10.88 0.76 9.59
CA ASP A 87 12.12 0.71 10.37
C ASP A 87 11.91 0.10 11.77
N GLU A 88 10.74 0.30 12.38
CA GLU A 88 10.44 -0.22 13.71
C GLU A 88 9.87 -1.65 13.69
N VAL A 89 8.96 -1.94 12.74
CA VAL A 89 8.17 -3.17 12.72
C VAL A 89 8.87 -4.30 11.94
N LEU A 90 9.62 -3.98 10.88
CA LEU A 90 10.29 -5.01 10.08
C LEU A 90 11.57 -5.48 10.76
N GLN A 91 11.45 -6.52 11.57
CA GLN A 91 12.54 -7.03 12.39
C GLN A 91 13.12 -8.35 11.89
N HIS A 92 14.45 -8.46 11.96
CA HIS A 92 15.18 -9.70 11.72
C HIS A 92 14.72 -10.80 12.70
N ARG A 93 14.59 -12.02 12.19
CA ARG A 93 14.03 -13.21 12.86
C ARG A 93 12.54 -13.17 13.18
N LYS A 94 11.82 -12.14 12.71
CA LYS A 94 10.37 -12.05 12.86
C LYS A 94 9.65 -11.88 11.53
N THR A 95 10.10 -10.92 10.73
CA THR A 95 9.50 -10.61 9.42
C THR A 95 10.39 -11.03 8.25
N PHE A 96 11.70 -11.17 8.50
CA PHE A 96 12.68 -11.73 7.57
C PHE A 96 13.85 -12.38 8.33
N PHE A 97 14.57 -13.28 7.66
CA PHE A 97 15.89 -13.76 8.06
C PHE A 97 16.98 -13.22 7.14
N ILE A 98 18.20 -13.11 7.64
CA ILE A 98 19.38 -12.92 6.79
C ILE A 98 19.81 -14.30 6.29
N THR A 99 19.94 -14.43 4.98
CA THR A 99 20.26 -15.68 4.27
C THR A 99 21.44 -15.48 3.33
N ASP A 100 22.08 -16.57 2.90
CA ASP A 100 23.24 -16.50 1.99
C ASP A 100 22.87 -15.87 0.63
N ILE A 101 21.65 -16.10 0.17
CA ILE A 101 21.08 -15.43 -1.01
C ILE A 101 20.27 -14.23 -0.55
N TYR A 102 20.65 -13.03 -0.98
CA TYR A 102 19.95 -11.79 -0.64
C TYR A 102 18.49 -11.82 -1.12
N GLY A 103 17.54 -11.53 -0.22
CA GLY A 103 16.11 -11.46 -0.53
C GLY A 103 15.32 -12.78 -0.44
N GLU A 104 15.97 -13.90 -0.09
CA GLU A 104 15.29 -15.20 0.09
C GLU A 104 14.83 -15.48 1.54
N GLY A 105 15.07 -14.55 2.47
CA GLY A 105 14.77 -14.72 3.88
C GLY A 105 13.38 -14.25 4.34
N GLY A 106 12.51 -13.77 3.45
CA GLY A 106 11.17 -13.27 3.82
C GLY A 106 10.36 -14.28 4.63
N GLN A 107 9.68 -13.82 5.70
CA GLN A 107 8.95 -14.70 6.63
C GLN A 107 7.43 -14.43 6.67
N LEU A 108 6.93 -13.42 5.95
CA LEU A 108 5.49 -13.17 5.96
C LEU A 108 4.76 -14.32 5.24
N GLY A 109 3.64 -14.79 5.83
CA GLY A 109 2.87 -15.91 5.30
C GLY A 109 2.11 -15.61 4.01
N GLY A 110 1.78 -14.33 3.79
CA GLY A 110 1.12 -13.85 2.57
C GLY A 110 2.01 -13.86 1.34
N LYS A 111 1.39 -13.61 0.18
CA LYS A 111 2.09 -13.63 -1.12
C LYS A 111 1.98 -12.31 -1.87
N ALA A 112 0.90 -11.56 -1.64
CA ALA A 112 0.55 -10.43 -2.48
C ALA A 112 0.66 -9.08 -1.78
N PHE A 113 0.93 -8.04 -2.56
CA PHE A 113 0.80 -6.68 -2.09
C PHE A 113 0.33 -5.75 -3.20
N MET A 114 -0.28 -4.63 -2.83
CA MET A 114 -0.72 -3.58 -3.74
C MET A 114 -0.36 -2.21 -3.19
N LEU A 115 0.07 -1.30 -4.08
CA LEU A 115 0.22 0.12 -3.75
C LEU A 115 -0.96 0.91 -4.32
N VAL A 116 -1.60 1.70 -3.48
CA VAL A 116 -2.64 2.67 -3.84
C VAL A 116 -2.13 4.04 -3.44
N VAL A 117 -1.77 4.83 -4.44
CA VAL A 117 -1.02 6.07 -4.23
C VAL A 117 -1.75 7.28 -4.79
N THR A 118 -1.60 8.42 -4.12
CA THR A 118 -2.18 9.69 -4.57
C THR A 118 -1.09 10.73 -4.79
N SER A 119 -1.12 11.49 -5.88
CA SER A 119 -0.18 12.61 -6.08
C SER A 119 -0.73 13.69 -7.00
N ASN A 120 -0.13 14.89 -6.99
CA ASN A 120 -0.45 15.92 -7.99
C ASN A 120 0.25 15.69 -9.34
N MET A 121 1.33 14.90 -9.38
CA MET A 121 1.93 14.43 -10.62
C MET A 121 0.89 13.70 -11.45
N LYS A 122 0.84 13.97 -12.76
CA LYS A 122 -0.03 13.26 -13.71
C LYS A 122 0.68 12.01 -14.20
N ALA A 123 -0.08 10.97 -14.54
CA ALA A 123 0.45 9.80 -15.22
C ALA A 123 1.14 10.21 -16.55
N SER A 124 0.62 11.24 -17.23
CA SER A 124 1.21 11.79 -18.46
C SER A 124 2.55 12.51 -18.26
N ASP A 125 2.96 12.82 -17.03
CA ASP A 125 4.24 13.49 -16.76
C ASP A 125 5.42 12.50 -16.76
N LEU A 126 5.15 11.21 -16.57
CA LEU A 126 6.13 10.13 -16.67
C LEU A 126 6.71 10.10 -18.08
N SER A 127 8.05 10.10 -18.19
CA SER A 127 8.79 10.19 -19.44
C SER A 127 8.55 11.45 -20.28
N ALA A 128 7.80 12.44 -19.77
CA ALA A 128 7.40 13.63 -20.51
C ALA A 128 7.95 14.95 -19.92
N CYS A 129 8.60 14.90 -18.75
CA CYS A 129 9.21 16.07 -18.13
C CYS A 129 10.66 15.80 -17.68
N PRO A 130 11.50 16.85 -17.53
CA PRO A 130 12.92 16.68 -17.17
C PRO A 130 13.17 15.94 -15.85
N VAL A 131 12.21 15.99 -14.92
CA VAL A 131 12.33 15.33 -13.60
C VAL A 131 12.06 13.82 -13.71
N LEU A 132 11.27 13.39 -14.69
CA LEU A 132 10.76 12.01 -14.83
C LEU A 132 11.13 11.40 -16.19
N GLU A 133 12.12 11.96 -16.89
CA GLU A 133 12.47 11.59 -18.27
C GLU A 133 12.82 10.10 -18.44
N ASN A 134 13.32 9.45 -17.37
CA ASN A 134 13.70 8.04 -17.34
C ASN A 134 12.71 7.14 -16.56
N TYR A 135 11.53 7.66 -16.23
CA TYR A 135 10.50 6.95 -15.48
C TYR A 135 9.31 6.69 -16.39
N GLN A 136 9.04 5.43 -16.72
CA GLN A 136 7.98 5.03 -17.66
C GLN A 136 6.69 4.69 -16.94
N HIS A 137 6.79 4.17 -15.73
CA HIS A 137 5.66 3.74 -14.92
C HIS A 137 5.79 4.30 -13.50
N ILE A 138 4.65 4.43 -12.81
CA ILE A 138 4.63 4.93 -11.43
C ILE A 138 5.47 4.03 -10.48
N ASP A 139 5.57 2.75 -10.80
CA ASP A 139 6.39 1.79 -10.05
C ASP A 139 7.89 2.10 -10.12
N ASP A 140 8.37 2.77 -11.17
CA ASP A 140 9.75 3.21 -11.27
C ASP A 140 10.07 4.26 -10.19
N VAL A 141 9.07 5.07 -9.81
CA VAL A 141 9.14 6.03 -8.71
C VAL A 141 9.01 5.31 -7.36
N LEU A 142 8.21 4.24 -7.29
CA LEU A 142 7.88 3.51 -6.07
C LEU A 142 8.73 2.26 -5.85
N VAL A 143 9.92 2.20 -6.45
CA VAL A 143 10.80 1.02 -6.36
C VAL A 143 11.12 0.62 -4.92
N GLN A 144 11.28 1.58 -4.01
CA GLN A 144 11.67 1.30 -2.63
C GLN A 144 10.61 0.48 -1.86
N PRO A 145 9.32 0.90 -1.73
CA PRO A 145 8.31 0.07 -1.07
C PRO A 145 8.04 -1.25 -1.81
N ILE A 146 8.22 -1.30 -3.14
CA ILE A 146 8.11 -2.55 -3.92
C ILE A 146 9.20 -3.54 -3.50
N LEU A 147 10.46 -3.11 -3.46
CA LEU A 147 11.58 -3.95 -3.06
C LEU A 147 11.48 -4.38 -1.59
N THR A 148 11.01 -3.50 -0.69
CA THR A 148 10.75 -3.85 0.71
C THR A 148 9.80 -5.03 0.81
N ASN A 149 8.66 -5.00 0.10
CA ASN A 149 7.68 -6.09 0.14
C ASN A 149 8.23 -7.39 -0.44
N ARG A 150 8.96 -7.31 -1.57
CA ARG A 150 9.62 -8.49 -2.16
C ARG A 150 10.64 -9.12 -1.22
N TYR A 151 11.41 -8.30 -0.50
CA TYR A 151 12.38 -8.77 0.51
C TYR A 151 11.70 -9.50 1.68
N LEU A 152 10.47 -9.11 2.03
CA LEU A 152 9.65 -9.75 3.06
C LEU A 152 8.94 -11.03 2.58
N GLY A 153 9.06 -11.39 1.30
CA GLY A 153 8.44 -12.58 0.71
C GLY A 153 7.15 -12.33 -0.08
N LEU A 154 6.65 -11.09 -0.09
CA LEU A 154 5.45 -10.70 -0.85
C LEU A 154 5.84 -10.43 -2.31
N ARG A 155 5.84 -11.47 -3.13
CA ARG A 155 6.35 -11.45 -4.52
C ARG A 155 5.28 -11.22 -5.58
N GLU A 156 4.02 -11.37 -5.24
CA GLU A 156 2.89 -11.12 -6.14
C GLU A 156 2.43 -9.66 -6.01
N GLN A 157 3.01 -8.77 -6.81
CA GLN A 157 2.56 -7.39 -6.86
C GLN A 157 1.28 -7.29 -7.69
N TRP A 158 0.17 -6.91 -7.06
CA TRP A 158 -1.02 -6.47 -7.80
C TRP A 158 -0.75 -5.09 -8.42
N PRO A 159 -1.30 -4.82 -9.62
CA PRO A 159 -1.11 -3.54 -10.30
C PRO A 159 -1.32 -2.34 -9.37
N THR A 160 -0.34 -1.44 -9.34
CA THR A 160 -0.41 -0.20 -8.57
C THR A 160 -1.56 0.67 -9.09
N PHE A 161 -2.35 1.24 -8.19
CA PHE A 161 -3.32 2.27 -8.54
C PHE A 161 -2.75 3.65 -8.22
N HIS A 162 -2.64 4.51 -9.23
CA HIS A 162 -2.19 5.89 -9.09
C HIS A 162 -3.35 6.86 -9.31
N ALA A 163 -3.86 7.43 -8.23
CA ALA A 163 -4.72 8.60 -8.30
C ALA A 163 -3.84 9.83 -8.56
N ASP A 164 -3.79 10.25 -9.81
CA ASP A 164 -2.94 11.33 -10.31
C ASP A 164 -3.68 12.67 -10.32
N ASN A 165 -2.96 13.78 -10.51
CA ASN A 165 -3.53 15.14 -10.64
C ASN A 165 -4.50 15.57 -9.51
N VAL A 166 -4.40 15.02 -8.30
CA VAL A 166 -5.48 15.11 -7.29
C VAL A 166 -5.64 16.48 -6.61
N ILE A 167 -4.74 17.43 -6.89
CA ILE A 167 -4.84 18.80 -6.35
C ILE A 167 -5.35 19.77 -7.44
N ALA A 168 -4.83 19.67 -8.66
CA ALA A 168 -5.15 20.60 -9.75
C ALA A 168 -6.23 20.11 -10.72
N GLY A 169 -6.60 18.83 -10.68
CA GLY A 169 -7.51 18.18 -11.61
C GLY A 169 -8.93 17.92 -11.08
N ASP A 170 -9.78 17.44 -11.99
CA ASP A 170 -11.08 16.86 -11.63
C ASP A 170 -10.87 15.45 -11.05
N THR A 171 -11.45 15.18 -9.89
CA THR A 171 -11.36 13.90 -9.17
C THR A 171 -12.64 13.07 -9.25
N SER A 172 -13.68 13.55 -9.96
CA SER A 172 -15.00 12.92 -10.03
C SER A 172 -14.98 11.48 -10.54
N HIS A 173 -14.01 11.14 -11.39
CA HIS A 173 -13.85 9.84 -12.01
C HIS A 173 -13.05 8.82 -11.16
N LEU A 174 -12.35 9.28 -10.11
CA LEU A 174 -11.39 8.45 -9.38
C LEU A 174 -12.05 7.27 -8.69
N GLU A 175 -13.22 7.47 -8.08
CA GLU A 175 -13.93 6.40 -7.38
C GLU A 175 -14.33 5.26 -8.33
N GLN A 176 -14.94 5.60 -9.47
CA GLN A 176 -15.34 4.60 -10.46
C GLN A 176 -14.14 3.84 -11.02
N ASN A 177 -13.07 4.54 -11.39
CA ASN A 177 -11.86 3.93 -11.92
C ASN A 177 -11.18 3.04 -10.87
N PHE A 178 -11.17 3.47 -9.61
CA PHE A 178 -10.59 2.69 -8.54
C PHE A 178 -11.40 1.42 -8.25
N ILE A 179 -12.74 1.50 -8.25
CA ILE A 179 -13.58 0.30 -8.11
C ILE A 179 -13.33 -0.68 -9.28
N ALA A 180 -13.23 -0.18 -10.51
CA ALA A 180 -12.91 -1.02 -11.67
C ALA A 180 -11.53 -1.68 -11.54
N HIS A 181 -10.53 -0.97 -10.99
CA HIS A 181 -9.22 -1.53 -10.68
C HIS A 181 -9.31 -2.65 -9.64
N LEU A 182 -10.02 -2.42 -8.53
CA LEU A 182 -10.22 -3.42 -7.48
C LEU A 182 -10.90 -4.69 -8.01
N GLN A 183 -11.84 -4.57 -8.96
CA GLN A 183 -12.48 -5.71 -9.62
C GLN A 183 -11.50 -6.57 -10.42
N GLN A 184 -10.44 -5.98 -10.97
CA GLN A 184 -9.44 -6.71 -11.75
C GLN A 184 -8.44 -7.45 -10.87
N VAL A 185 -8.15 -6.93 -9.67
CA VAL A 185 -7.02 -7.39 -8.84
C VAL A 185 -7.43 -8.15 -7.58
N ILE A 186 -8.62 -7.87 -7.01
CA ILE A 186 -9.15 -8.58 -5.83
C ILE A 186 -10.25 -9.54 -6.30
N PRO A 187 -9.94 -10.84 -6.47
CA PRO A 187 -10.93 -11.83 -6.90
C PRO A 187 -11.99 -12.08 -5.82
N ALA A 188 -13.15 -12.60 -6.19
CA ALA A 188 -14.11 -13.10 -5.21
C ALA A 188 -13.48 -14.21 -4.35
N ALA A 189 -13.82 -14.27 -3.06
CA ALA A 189 -13.39 -15.35 -2.20
C ALA A 189 -13.94 -16.68 -2.73
N THR A 190 -13.06 -17.64 -3.01
CA THR A 190 -13.47 -19.00 -3.34
C THR A 190 -14.20 -19.57 -2.12
N GLN A 191 -15.50 -19.86 -2.24
CA GLN A 191 -16.18 -20.67 -1.25
C GLN A 191 -15.52 -22.05 -1.28
N ALA A 192 -14.87 -22.43 -0.19
CA ALA A 192 -14.43 -23.81 -0.02
C ALA A 192 -15.70 -24.69 -0.07
N ILE A 193 -15.81 -25.51 -1.10
CA ILE A 193 -16.80 -26.59 -1.15
C ILE A 193 -16.46 -27.48 0.05
N LYS A 194 -17.30 -27.40 1.08
CA LYS A 194 -17.22 -28.26 2.26
C LYS A 194 -17.62 -29.68 1.90
#